data_AF-A0A2P5NXK7-F1
#
_entry.id   AF-A0A2P5NXK7-F1
#
_cell.length_a   1.000
_cell.length_b   1.000
_cell.length_c   1.000
_cell.angle_alpha   90.00
_cell.angle_beta   90.00
_cell.angle_gamma   90.00
#
_symmetry.space_group_name_H-M   'P 1'
#
loop_
_entity.id
_entity.type
_entity.pdbx_description
1 polymer ?
#
loop_
_entity_poly.entity_id
_entity_poly.type
_entity_poly.pdbx_seq_one_letter_code
_entity_poly.pdbx_strand_id
1 'polypeptide(L)'
;MTAQLHVIANNVTDIPFQDASMDIWDTKYRLKAKDGSAIDATIDDTYKRVAKALSEVEKSKSKQEQYYKEFLWALRQGAIPAGRIVSNAGALEHKPATSTINCTVSGTIADSMDDILAKVHEAGLTLKAGCGIGYEFSTLRPKNAYVSGAGAYTSGPLSFMDIYDKMCFTVSSAGGRRGAQMATFDIGHPDVVEFIRAKREDGRLRQFNLSLLITTEFVEAVKNDQPWALSFPVTEKEVALDNLDLTDSTQIVWRDLPGKDGYIINSDGLIACRISKTMPARRLWDIIMSSTYDYAEPGFILIDKVNEMNNNWFCEKI
;
A
#
# COMPACT_ATOMS: atom_id res chain seq x y z
N MET A 1 -34.43 26.42 -46.22
CA MET A 1 -34.77 26.36 -44.79
C MET A 1 -33.47 26.46 -44.00
N THR A 2 -33.23 27.60 -43.38
CA THR A 2 -32.10 27.82 -42.47
C THR A 2 -32.45 27.19 -41.13
N ALA A 3 -31.72 26.16 -40.71
CA ALA A 3 -31.88 25.58 -39.38
C ALA A 3 -31.41 26.60 -38.35
N GLN A 4 -32.33 27.11 -37.53
CA GLN A 4 -32.00 27.91 -36.35
C GLN A 4 -31.53 26.97 -35.24
N LEU A 5 -30.23 27.05 -34.93
CA LEU A 5 -29.67 26.47 -33.71
C LEU A 5 -30.19 27.27 -32.51
N HIS A 6 -31.15 26.70 -31.79
CA HIS A 6 -31.51 27.17 -30.47
C HIS A 6 -30.48 26.63 -29.48
N VAL A 7 -29.72 27.53 -28.86
CA VAL A 7 -28.97 27.21 -27.65
C VAL A 7 -30.01 26.88 -26.59
N ILE A 8 -30.19 25.59 -26.31
CA ILE A 8 -30.86 25.18 -25.09
C ILE A 8 -29.89 25.56 -23.98
N ALA A 9 -30.15 26.70 -23.34
CA ALA A 9 -29.56 27.02 -22.06
C ALA A 9 -30.07 25.98 -21.06
N ASN A 10 -29.44 24.80 -21.05
CA ASN A 10 -29.44 23.97 -19.87
C ASN A 10 -28.63 24.75 -18.85
N ASN A 11 -29.30 25.69 -18.17
CA ASN A 11 -28.99 25.95 -16.78
C ASN A 11 -29.23 24.60 -16.10
N VAL A 12 -28.21 23.74 -16.12
CA VAL A 12 -28.00 22.78 -15.04
C VAL A 12 -28.15 23.66 -13.82
N THR A 13 -29.26 23.48 -13.11
CA THR A 13 -29.49 24.19 -11.86
C THR A 13 -28.25 23.87 -11.04
N ASP A 14 -27.40 24.86 -10.80
CA ASP A 14 -26.18 24.69 -10.04
C ASP A 14 -26.60 24.06 -8.72
N ILE A 15 -26.36 22.76 -8.58
CA ILE A 15 -26.72 22.03 -7.37
C ILE A 15 -25.83 22.65 -6.30
N PRO A 16 -26.40 23.34 -5.30
CA PRO A 16 -25.58 23.99 -4.29
C PRO A 16 -24.77 22.93 -3.55
N PHE A 17 -23.53 23.26 -3.21
CA PHE A 17 -22.72 22.37 -2.40
C PHE A 17 -23.40 22.13 -1.05
N GLN A 18 -23.36 20.89 -0.59
CA GLN A 18 -23.81 20.55 0.75
C GLN A 18 -22.87 21.19 1.79
N ASP A 19 -23.40 21.53 2.96
CA ASP A 19 -22.58 22.08 4.06
C ASP A 19 -21.39 21.18 4.40
N ALA A 20 -21.59 19.86 4.38
CA ALA A 20 -20.52 18.89 4.57
C ALA A 20 -19.42 18.98 3.49
N SER A 21 -19.79 19.24 2.22
CA SER A 21 -18.81 19.45 1.15
C SER A 21 -17.99 20.72 1.37
N MET A 22 -18.64 21.78 1.83
CA MET A 22 -17.99 23.06 2.15
C MET A 22 -17.04 22.93 3.34
N ASP A 23 -17.45 22.23 4.40
CA ASP A 23 -16.61 21.94 5.56
C ASP A 23 -15.38 21.09 5.20
N ILE A 24 -15.58 20.04 4.39
CA ILE A 24 -14.48 19.21 3.89
C ILE A 24 -13.51 20.04 3.04
N TRP A 25 -14.01 20.88 2.14
CA TRP A 25 -13.15 21.77 1.36
C TRP A 25 -12.36 22.72 2.27
N ASP A 26 -13.03 23.44 3.16
CA ASP A 26 -12.38 24.41 4.04
C ASP A 26 -11.34 23.79 4.98
N THR A 27 -11.62 22.59 5.48
CA THR A 27 -10.76 21.89 6.44
C THR A 27 -9.62 21.12 5.77
N LYS A 28 -9.84 20.55 4.58
CA LYS A 28 -8.93 19.55 3.98
C LYS A 28 -8.28 19.95 2.66
N TYR A 29 -8.81 20.94 1.95
CA TYR A 29 -8.39 21.26 0.57
C TYR A 29 -8.10 22.75 0.35
N ARG A 30 -8.77 23.64 1.06
CA ARG A 30 -8.56 25.09 1.00
C ARG A 30 -7.15 25.42 1.46
N LEU A 31 -6.41 26.14 0.63
CA LEU A 31 -5.11 26.65 1.03
C LEU A 31 -5.30 27.82 1.99
N LYS A 32 -4.63 27.73 3.14
CA LYS A 32 -4.61 28.75 4.19
C LYS A 32 -3.16 29.07 4.55
N ALA A 33 -2.89 30.32 4.90
CA ALA A 33 -1.62 30.73 5.48
C ALA A 33 -1.49 30.24 6.92
N LYS A 34 -0.31 30.44 7.52
CA LYS A 34 0.00 29.99 8.88
C LYS A 34 -0.91 30.62 9.95
N ASP A 35 -1.38 31.85 9.74
CA ASP A 35 -2.30 32.56 10.63
C ASP A 35 -3.76 32.13 10.46
N GLY A 36 -4.05 31.20 9.55
CA GLY A 36 -5.39 30.71 9.24
C GLY A 36 -6.13 31.51 8.18
N SER A 37 -5.54 32.60 7.67
CA SER A 37 -6.15 33.37 6.57
C SER A 37 -6.24 32.53 5.30
N ALA A 38 -7.37 32.64 4.60
CA ALA A 38 -7.61 31.90 3.37
C ALA A 38 -6.81 32.48 2.20
N ILE A 39 -6.00 31.65 1.55
CA ILE A 39 -5.34 31.97 0.29
C ILE A 39 -6.28 31.67 -0.87
N ASP A 40 -6.92 30.49 -0.84
CA ASP A 40 -8.02 30.19 -1.76
C ASP A 40 -9.31 30.78 -1.17
N ALA A 41 -9.83 31.87 -1.72
CA ALA A 41 -11.06 32.49 -1.21
C ALA A 41 -12.29 31.60 -1.50
N THR A 42 -12.31 30.95 -2.67
CA THR A 42 -13.39 30.08 -3.15
C THR A 42 -12.86 28.75 -3.68
N ILE A 43 -13.74 27.77 -3.91
CA ILE A 43 -13.39 26.50 -4.58
C ILE A 43 -12.79 26.77 -5.97
N ASP A 44 -13.32 27.77 -6.69
CA ASP A 44 -12.78 28.15 -7.99
C ASP A 44 -11.34 28.68 -7.91
N ASP A 45 -10.97 29.35 -6.80
CA ASP A 45 -9.58 29.77 -6.60
C ASP A 45 -8.66 28.58 -6.31
N THR A 46 -9.14 27.54 -5.62
CA THR A 46 -8.45 26.26 -5.53
C THR A 46 -8.22 25.67 -6.93
N TYR A 47 -9.23 25.70 -7.82
CA TYR A 47 -9.08 25.21 -9.19
C TYR A 47 -8.09 26.03 -10.01
N LYS A 48 -8.14 27.37 -9.93
CA LYS A 48 -7.17 28.25 -10.59
C LYS A 48 -5.74 27.96 -10.12
N ARG A 49 -5.51 27.78 -8.82
CA ARG A 49 -4.20 27.44 -8.26
C ARG A 49 -3.69 26.11 -8.84
N VAL A 50 -4.52 25.07 -8.84
CA VAL A 50 -4.15 23.74 -9.37
C VAL A 50 -3.87 23.82 -10.87
N ALA A 51 -4.75 24.45 -11.66
CA ALA A 51 -4.56 24.61 -13.10
C ALA A 51 -3.28 25.38 -13.44
N LYS A 52 -2.97 26.44 -12.68
CA LYS A 52 -1.74 27.21 -12.83
C LYS A 52 -0.53 26.32 -12.58
N ALA A 53 -0.49 25.61 -11.46
CA ALA A 53 0.61 24.71 -11.11
C ALA A 53 0.84 23.61 -12.17
N LEU A 54 -0.24 23.05 -12.74
CA LEU A 54 -0.14 22.08 -13.82
C LEU A 54 0.42 22.68 -15.11
N SER A 55 0.02 23.90 -15.46
CA SER A 55 0.46 24.56 -16.68
C SER A 55 1.90 25.11 -16.61
N GLU A 56 2.43 25.37 -15.41
CA GLU A 56 3.75 26.02 -15.22
C GLU A 56 4.93 25.21 -15.76
N VAL A 57 4.79 23.89 -15.90
CA VAL A 57 5.82 23.00 -16.46
C VAL A 57 6.06 23.21 -17.97
N GLU A 58 5.13 23.90 -18.64
CA GLU A 58 5.19 24.14 -20.08
C GLU A 58 6.26 25.18 -20.44
N LYS A 59 6.95 24.93 -21.57
CA LYS A 59 8.18 25.66 -21.92
C LYS A 59 7.96 27.13 -22.32
N SER A 60 6.80 27.46 -22.88
CA SER A 60 6.53 28.82 -23.40
C SER A 60 5.32 29.44 -22.74
N LYS A 61 5.32 30.77 -22.60
CA LYS A 61 4.19 31.52 -22.02
C LYS A 61 2.88 31.30 -22.75
N SER A 62 2.92 31.16 -24.08
CA SER A 62 1.75 30.85 -24.90
C SER A 62 1.15 29.48 -24.53
N LYS A 63 1.99 28.45 -24.36
CA LYS A 63 1.55 27.13 -23.94
C LYS A 63 1.06 27.10 -22.50
N GLN A 64 1.76 27.78 -21.58
CA GLN A 64 1.32 27.93 -20.19
C GLN A 64 -0.11 28.50 -20.14
N GLU A 65 -0.37 29.58 -20.88
CA GLU A 65 -1.68 30.23 -20.94
C GLU A 65 -2.76 29.34 -21.58
N GLN A 66 -2.40 28.62 -22.66
CA GLN A 66 -3.31 27.68 -23.32
C GLN A 66 -3.73 26.56 -22.35
N TYR A 67 -2.77 25.84 -21.78
CA TYR A 67 -3.06 24.69 -20.92
C TYR A 67 -3.66 25.11 -19.57
N TYR A 68 -3.33 26.29 -19.04
CA TYR A 68 -4.02 26.85 -17.89
C TYR A 68 -5.53 26.92 -18.12
N LYS A 69 -5.96 27.43 -19.28
CA LYS A 69 -7.39 27.52 -19.64
C LYS A 69 -8.03 26.15 -19.79
N GLU A 70 -7.33 25.21 -20.44
CA GLU A 70 -7.83 23.85 -20.64
C GLU A 70 -7.98 23.08 -19.32
N PHE A 71 -6.97 23.14 -18.43
CA PHE A 71 -7.04 22.51 -17.11
C PHE A 71 -8.11 23.15 -16.22
N LEU A 72 -8.20 24.48 -16.20
CA LEU A 72 -9.22 25.17 -15.42
C LEU A 72 -10.63 24.82 -15.90
N TRP A 73 -10.84 24.75 -17.22
CA TRP A 73 -12.09 24.27 -17.79
C TRP A 73 -12.40 22.84 -17.31
N ALA A 74 -11.45 21.91 -17.45
CA ALA A 74 -11.64 20.51 -17.05
C ALA A 74 -12.01 20.37 -15.56
N LEU A 75 -11.31 21.07 -14.66
CA LEU A 75 -11.59 21.09 -13.22
C LEU A 75 -13.03 21.57 -12.95
N ARG A 76 -13.46 22.65 -13.61
CA ARG A 76 -14.82 23.18 -13.48
C ARG A 76 -15.89 22.26 -14.07
N GLN A 77 -15.52 21.40 -15.02
CA GLN A 77 -16.42 20.39 -15.60
C GLN A 77 -16.40 19.05 -14.85
N GLY A 78 -15.74 18.98 -13.68
CA GLY A 78 -15.79 17.81 -12.80
C GLY A 78 -14.64 16.83 -12.96
N ALA A 79 -13.58 17.17 -13.69
CA ALA A 79 -12.33 16.39 -13.68
C ALA A 79 -11.56 16.66 -12.37
N ILE A 80 -11.99 16.04 -11.26
CA ILE A 80 -11.45 16.32 -9.92
C ILE A 80 -10.19 15.48 -9.64
N PRO A 81 -9.01 16.10 -9.39
CA PRO A 81 -7.79 15.38 -9.05
C PRO A 81 -7.85 14.72 -7.67
N ALA A 82 -6.93 13.80 -7.43
CA ALA A 82 -6.78 13.17 -6.13
C ALA A 82 -6.49 14.19 -5.00
N GLY A 83 -6.89 13.84 -3.78
CA GLY A 83 -6.93 14.79 -2.67
C GLY A 83 -5.59 15.48 -2.30
N ARG A 84 -4.43 14.83 -2.48
CA ARG A 84 -3.13 15.49 -2.22
C ARG A 84 -2.76 16.47 -3.34
N ILE A 85 -3.13 16.18 -4.58
CA ILE A 85 -2.97 17.10 -5.71
C ILE A 85 -3.74 18.39 -5.42
N VAL A 86 -5.03 18.30 -5.06
CA VAL A 86 -5.86 19.48 -4.77
C VAL A 86 -5.29 20.31 -3.60
N SER A 87 -4.84 19.65 -2.54
CA SER A 87 -4.30 20.30 -1.33
C SER A 87 -2.92 20.97 -1.54
N ASN A 88 -2.07 20.41 -2.41
CA ASN A 88 -0.64 20.70 -2.39
C ASN A 88 -0.09 21.28 -3.72
N ALA A 89 -0.75 21.08 -4.87
CA ALA A 89 -0.30 21.65 -6.14
C ALA A 89 -0.32 23.19 -6.07
N GLY A 90 0.82 23.84 -6.32
CA GLY A 90 0.94 25.31 -6.21
C GLY A 90 0.91 25.85 -4.77
N ALA A 91 1.10 25.02 -3.75
CA ALA A 91 1.07 25.43 -2.34
C ALA A 91 2.46 25.54 -1.69
N LEU A 92 3.56 25.39 -2.45
CA LEU A 92 4.93 25.25 -1.92
C LEU A 92 5.37 26.39 -1.00
N GLU A 93 4.91 27.61 -1.24
CA GLU A 93 5.21 28.76 -0.38
C GLU A 93 4.69 28.59 1.06
N HIS A 94 3.57 27.89 1.24
CA HIS A 94 2.95 27.65 2.55
C HIS A 94 3.11 26.21 3.06
N LYS A 95 3.35 25.25 2.17
CA LYS A 95 3.48 23.81 2.45
C LYS A 95 4.71 23.22 1.71
N PRO A 96 5.94 23.66 2.04
CA PRO A 96 7.14 23.38 1.25
C PRO A 96 7.58 21.91 1.24
N ALA A 97 7.21 21.14 2.27
CA ALA A 97 7.62 19.75 2.44
C ALA A 97 6.44 18.78 2.29
N THR A 98 5.61 18.98 1.27
CA THR A 98 4.45 18.13 0.99
C THR A 98 4.50 17.54 -0.42
N SER A 99 3.94 16.34 -0.58
CA SER A 99 3.88 15.65 -1.86
C SER A 99 2.51 15.82 -2.54
N THR A 100 2.48 15.83 -3.87
CA THR A 100 1.24 15.69 -4.65
C THR A 100 0.83 14.23 -4.86
N ILE A 101 1.68 13.27 -4.49
CA ILE A 101 1.40 11.84 -4.55
C ILE A 101 0.54 11.43 -3.35
N ASN A 102 -0.53 10.68 -3.62
CA ASN A 102 -1.43 10.17 -2.58
C ASN A 102 -0.90 8.90 -1.92
N CYS A 103 -0.57 7.90 -2.74
CA CYS A 103 -0.23 6.56 -2.30
C CYS A 103 1.13 6.16 -2.87
N THR A 104 1.91 5.45 -2.07
CA THR A 104 3.20 4.87 -2.46
C THR A 104 3.24 3.41 -2.03
N VAL A 105 4.11 2.64 -2.66
CA VAL A 105 4.46 1.28 -2.25
C VAL A 105 5.91 1.31 -1.80
N SER A 106 6.20 0.71 -0.65
CA SER A 106 7.58 0.57 -0.17
C SER A 106 8.35 -0.38 -1.10
N GLY A 107 9.67 -0.19 -1.19
CA GLY A 107 10.52 -1.23 -1.75
C GLY A 107 10.51 -2.48 -0.85
N THR A 108 11.14 -3.56 -1.34
CA THR A 108 11.32 -4.80 -0.55
C THR A 108 11.95 -4.50 0.80
N ILE A 109 11.36 -5.06 1.86
CA ILE A 109 11.95 -5.06 3.20
C ILE A 109 12.83 -6.30 3.30
N ALA A 110 14.14 -6.13 3.35
CA ALA A 110 15.06 -7.25 3.52
C ALA A 110 15.05 -7.75 4.97
N ASP A 111 15.28 -9.05 5.15
CA ASP A 111 15.29 -9.73 6.45
C ASP A 111 16.56 -9.44 7.27
N SER A 112 16.77 -8.17 7.60
CA SER A 112 17.88 -7.65 8.39
C SER A 112 17.43 -6.44 9.22
N MET A 113 18.03 -6.25 10.39
CA MET A 113 17.65 -5.10 11.23
C MET A 113 17.95 -3.75 10.58
N ASP A 114 19.08 -3.66 9.87
CA ASP A 114 19.46 -2.41 9.19
C ASP A 114 18.43 -2.02 8.14
N ASP A 115 17.98 -2.97 7.31
CA ASP A 115 16.99 -2.66 6.27
C ASP A 115 15.59 -2.41 6.87
N ILE A 116 15.16 -3.21 7.86
CA ILE A 116 13.89 -2.98 8.56
C ILE A 116 13.83 -1.56 9.12
N LEU A 117 14.86 -1.12 9.84
CA LEU A 117 14.89 0.23 10.43
C LEU A 117 15.06 1.34 9.38
N ALA A 118 15.82 1.08 8.31
CA ALA A 118 15.92 2.01 7.18
C ALA A 118 14.55 2.21 6.51
N LYS A 119 13.78 1.15 6.32
CA LYS A 119 12.42 1.21 5.76
C LYS A 119 11.43 1.88 6.70
N VAL A 120 11.57 1.75 8.01
CA VAL A 120 10.81 2.56 9.00
C VAL A 120 11.12 4.06 8.84
N HIS A 121 12.39 4.42 8.64
CA HIS A 121 12.79 5.80 8.42
C HIS A 121 12.22 6.37 7.11
N GLU A 122 12.34 5.64 6.00
CA GLU A 122 11.73 6.00 4.71
C GLU A 122 10.21 6.19 4.84
N ALA A 123 9.55 5.30 5.56
CA ALA A 123 8.13 5.37 5.84
C ALA A 123 7.75 6.65 6.60
N GLY A 124 8.50 7.00 7.64
CA GLY A 124 8.25 8.21 8.43
C GLY A 124 8.36 9.49 7.59
N LEU A 125 9.36 9.58 6.71
CA LEU A 125 9.50 10.70 5.79
C LEU A 125 8.35 10.76 4.77
N THR A 126 7.92 9.60 4.26
CA THR A 126 6.80 9.46 3.32
C THR A 126 5.49 9.95 3.93
N LEU A 127 5.18 9.51 5.16
CA LEU A 127 3.98 9.92 5.90
C LEU A 127 4.03 11.39 6.32
N LYS A 128 5.21 11.91 6.68
CA LYS A 128 5.43 13.33 6.93
C LYS A 128 5.13 14.17 5.70
N ALA A 129 5.47 13.69 4.49
CA ALA A 129 5.12 14.37 3.25
C ALA A 129 3.62 14.29 2.89
N GLY A 130 2.85 13.48 3.63
CA GLY A 130 1.40 13.31 3.49
C GLY A 130 0.98 12.10 2.63
N CYS A 131 1.91 11.28 2.15
CA CYS A 131 1.59 10.08 1.39
C CYS A 131 1.10 8.96 2.32
N GLY A 132 0.15 8.14 1.86
CA GLY A 132 -0.06 6.80 2.41
C GLY A 132 0.94 5.82 1.80
N ILE A 133 1.26 4.74 2.52
CA ILE A 133 2.30 3.79 2.10
C ILE A 133 1.92 2.33 2.39
N GLY A 134 2.11 1.46 1.40
CA GLY A 134 1.94 0.01 1.49
C GLY A 134 3.26 -0.75 1.64
N TYR A 135 3.23 -1.89 2.31
CA TYR A 135 4.40 -2.76 2.56
C TYR A 135 4.04 -4.22 2.37
N GLU A 136 5.05 -5.01 2.02
CA GLU A 136 5.03 -6.48 2.06
C GLU A 136 5.94 -6.92 3.23
N PHE A 137 5.43 -7.74 4.16
CA PHE A 137 6.16 -8.17 5.37
C PHE A 137 6.55 -9.67 5.39
N SER A 138 6.17 -10.44 4.39
CA SER A 138 6.43 -11.90 4.30
C SER A 138 7.86 -12.23 3.93
N THR A 139 8.66 -11.23 3.57
CA THR A 139 10.11 -11.37 3.44
C THR A 139 10.81 -11.57 4.79
N LEU A 140 10.16 -11.19 5.90
CA LEU A 140 10.75 -11.28 7.23
C LEU A 140 10.61 -12.68 7.79
N ARG A 141 11.69 -13.23 8.37
CA ARG A 141 11.69 -14.59 8.90
C ARG A 141 10.65 -14.79 10.00
N PRO A 142 10.06 -15.99 10.11
CA PRO A 142 8.95 -16.23 11.02
C PRO A 142 9.38 -16.16 12.47
N LYS A 143 8.41 -15.90 13.35
CA LYS A 143 8.59 -15.90 14.79
C LYS A 143 9.25 -17.19 15.27
N ASN A 144 10.18 -17.04 16.21
CA ASN A 144 11.04 -18.11 16.73
C ASN A 144 12.03 -18.71 15.71
N ALA A 145 12.21 -18.13 14.52
CA ALA A 145 13.34 -18.48 13.67
C ALA A 145 14.65 -18.01 14.30
N TYR A 146 15.72 -18.80 14.10
CA TYR A 146 17.03 -18.50 14.64
C TYR A 146 17.72 -17.36 13.87
N VAL A 147 18.47 -16.53 14.59
CA VAL A 147 19.23 -15.39 14.05
C VAL A 147 20.70 -15.61 14.36
N SER A 148 21.44 -16.16 13.40
CA SER A 148 22.84 -16.58 13.60
C SER A 148 23.76 -15.46 14.07
N GLY A 149 23.57 -14.23 13.59
CA GLY A 149 24.39 -13.08 14.00
C GLY A 149 24.18 -12.63 15.44
N ALA A 150 22.98 -12.86 15.99
CA ALA A 150 22.61 -12.47 17.36
C ALA A 150 22.67 -13.65 18.35
N GLY A 151 22.74 -14.89 17.86
CA GLY A 151 22.64 -16.09 18.70
C GLY A 151 21.31 -16.23 19.43
N ALA A 152 20.23 -15.69 18.84
CA ALA A 152 18.92 -15.55 19.47
C ALA A 152 17.78 -15.90 18.49
N TYR A 153 16.55 -15.90 18.99
CA TYR A 153 15.35 -16.15 18.20
C TYR A 153 14.59 -14.85 17.95
N THR A 154 14.07 -14.68 16.74
CA THR A 154 13.30 -13.47 16.37
C THR A 154 11.90 -13.47 16.97
N SER A 155 11.35 -12.27 17.16
CA SER A 155 9.94 -12.06 17.53
C SER A 155 8.97 -12.13 16.34
N GLY A 156 9.51 -12.24 15.11
CA GLY A 156 8.74 -12.39 13.88
C GLY A 156 8.21 -11.08 13.30
N PRO A 157 7.57 -11.13 12.12
CA PRO A 157 7.22 -9.95 11.32
C PRO A 157 6.26 -9.00 12.04
N LEU A 158 5.27 -9.53 12.75
CA LEU A 158 4.22 -8.74 13.40
C LEU A 158 4.77 -7.82 14.50
N SER A 159 5.83 -8.25 15.21
CA SER A 159 6.50 -7.41 16.22
C SER A 159 7.19 -6.21 15.57
N PHE A 160 7.81 -6.40 14.40
CA PHE A 160 8.36 -5.28 13.63
C PHE A 160 7.27 -4.39 13.07
N MET A 161 6.13 -4.94 12.63
CA MET A 161 4.97 -4.15 12.21
C MET A 161 4.47 -3.21 13.33
N ASP A 162 4.58 -3.59 14.60
CA ASP A 162 4.23 -2.72 15.73
C ASP A 162 5.12 -1.45 15.78
N ILE A 163 6.39 -1.53 15.34
CA ILE A 163 7.27 -0.35 15.20
C ILE A 163 6.71 0.60 14.13
N TYR A 164 6.30 0.08 12.98
CA TYR A 164 5.70 0.87 11.91
C TYR A 164 4.37 1.49 12.34
N ASP A 165 3.54 0.75 13.08
CA ASP A 165 2.26 1.26 13.62
C ASP A 165 2.49 2.46 14.56
N LYS A 166 3.44 2.33 15.49
CA LYS A 166 3.80 3.41 16.42
C LYS A 166 4.46 4.60 15.72
N MET A 167 5.30 4.35 14.72
CA MET A 167 5.87 5.40 13.89
C MET A 167 4.75 6.18 13.18
N CYS A 168 3.81 5.49 12.52
CA CYS A 168 2.69 6.13 11.84
C CYS A 168 1.85 7.01 12.77
N PHE A 169 1.52 6.45 13.94
CA PHE A 169 0.75 7.14 14.97
C PHE A 169 1.47 8.40 15.45
N THR A 170 2.77 8.31 15.67
CA THR A 170 3.59 9.44 16.13
C THR A 170 3.72 10.52 15.06
N VAL A 171 3.95 10.14 13.80
CA VAL A 171 4.10 11.09 12.69
C VAL A 171 2.80 11.82 12.39
N SER A 172 1.63 11.19 12.61
CA SER A 172 0.29 11.79 12.49
C SER A 172 0.19 12.77 11.31
N SER A 173 0.01 12.24 10.09
CA SER A 173 0.34 12.88 8.80
C SER A 173 0.16 14.40 8.74
N ALA A 174 1.10 15.05 8.05
CA ALA A 174 1.09 16.50 7.84
C ALA A 174 -0.26 17.02 7.31
N GLY A 175 -0.73 18.10 7.91
CA GLY A 175 -1.96 18.80 7.51
C GLY A 175 -3.26 18.23 8.11
N GLY A 176 -3.21 17.65 9.32
CA GLY A 176 -4.43 17.28 10.08
C GLY A 176 -5.20 16.09 9.51
N ARG A 177 -4.50 15.17 8.83
CA ARG A 177 -5.03 13.87 8.41
C ARG A 177 -4.30 12.77 9.18
N ARG A 178 -4.98 11.64 9.41
CA ARG A 178 -4.33 10.45 9.97
C ARG A 178 -3.43 9.82 8.91
N GLY A 179 -2.24 9.36 9.30
CA GLY A 179 -1.42 8.51 8.45
C GLY A 179 -2.16 7.20 8.16
N ALA A 180 -2.06 6.70 6.94
CA ALA A 180 -2.68 5.44 6.55
C ALA A 180 -1.61 4.56 5.93
N GLN A 181 -1.52 3.33 6.43
CA GLN A 181 -0.61 2.31 5.92
C GLN A 181 -1.38 1.09 5.49
N MET A 182 -0.77 0.31 4.61
CA MET A 182 -1.29 -0.99 4.20
C MET A 182 -0.20 -2.04 4.38
N ALA A 183 -0.53 -3.19 4.94
CA ALA A 183 0.38 -4.32 5.05
C ALA A 183 -0.19 -5.50 4.26
N THR A 184 0.64 -6.08 3.39
CA THR A 184 0.36 -7.34 2.72
C THR A 184 1.15 -8.47 3.35
N PHE A 185 0.60 -9.68 3.27
CA PHE A 185 1.21 -10.88 3.80
C PHE A 185 0.83 -12.12 2.97
N ASP A 186 1.80 -12.99 2.68
CA ASP A 186 1.66 -14.20 1.89
C ASP A 186 0.83 -15.24 2.66
N ILE A 187 -0.11 -15.85 1.95
CA ILE A 187 -0.99 -16.88 2.51
C ILE A 187 -0.27 -18.14 2.98
N GLY A 188 0.96 -18.36 2.50
CA GLY A 188 1.83 -19.46 2.88
C GLY A 188 2.87 -19.12 3.94
N HIS A 189 2.94 -17.89 4.44
CA HIS A 189 3.90 -17.53 5.47
C HIS A 189 3.58 -18.24 6.81
N PRO A 190 4.56 -18.75 7.59
CA PRO A 190 4.31 -19.43 8.87
C PRO A 190 3.47 -18.65 9.88
N ASP A 191 3.64 -17.33 9.91
CA ASP A 191 2.91 -16.43 10.82
C ASP A 191 1.56 -15.92 10.28
N VAL A 192 1.08 -16.44 9.13
CA VAL A 192 -0.14 -15.94 8.48
C VAL A 192 -1.38 -16.01 9.38
N VAL A 193 -1.48 -17.04 10.23
CA VAL A 193 -2.61 -17.18 11.17
C VAL A 193 -2.59 -16.10 12.24
N GLU A 194 -1.39 -15.70 12.71
CA GLU A 194 -1.25 -14.59 13.63
C GLU A 194 -1.58 -13.27 12.94
N PHE A 195 -1.13 -13.08 11.68
CA PHE A 195 -1.46 -11.91 10.86
C PHE A 195 -2.97 -11.72 10.67
N ILE A 196 -3.69 -12.78 10.29
CA ILE A 196 -5.15 -12.75 10.13
C ILE A 196 -5.84 -12.31 11.42
N ARG A 197 -5.32 -12.76 12.57
CA ARG A 197 -5.92 -12.50 13.89
C ARG A 197 -5.44 -11.22 14.54
N ALA A 198 -4.50 -10.49 13.94
CA ALA A 198 -3.78 -9.41 14.63
C ALA A 198 -4.71 -8.32 15.18
N LYS A 199 -5.79 -7.99 14.45
CA LYS A 199 -6.77 -6.97 14.88
C LYS A 199 -7.84 -7.46 15.86
N ARG A 200 -7.82 -8.73 16.25
CA ARG A 200 -8.63 -9.23 17.38
C ARG A 200 -8.11 -8.68 18.71
N GLU A 201 -6.84 -8.33 18.76
CA GLU A 201 -6.25 -7.62 19.88
C GLU A 201 -6.61 -6.13 19.78
N ASP A 202 -7.37 -5.64 20.75
CA ASP A 202 -7.75 -4.23 20.76
C ASP A 202 -6.51 -3.33 20.80
N GLY A 203 -6.49 -2.30 19.96
CA GLY A 203 -5.37 -1.36 19.92
C GLY A 203 -4.26 -1.69 18.94
N ARG A 204 -4.19 -2.94 18.45
CA ARG A 204 -3.05 -3.41 17.66
C ARG A 204 -3.21 -3.15 16.16
N LEU A 205 -2.11 -2.74 15.51
CA LEU A 205 -2.02 -2.43 14.07
C LEU A 205 -3.14 -1.49 13.56
N ARG A 206 -3.56 -0.52 14.38
CA ARG A 206 -4.65 0.42 14.06
C ARG A 206 -4.32 1.37 12.91
N GLN A 207 -3.06 1.57 12.57
CA GLN A 207 -2.63 2.43 11.47
C GLN A 207 -2.50 1.69 10.14
N PHE A 208 -2.67 0.37 10.14
CA PHE A 208 -2.66 -0.47 8.95
C PHE A 208 -4.08 -0.85 8.51
N ASN A 209 -4.27 -1.00 7.20
CA ASN A 209 -5.20 -1.98 6.66
C ASN A 209 -4.41 -3.25 6.29
N LEU A 210 -4.95 -4.42 6.65
CA LEU A 210 -4.29 -5.71 6.43
C LEU A 210 -4.89 -6.42 5.22
N SER A 211 -4.04 -6.96 4.35
CA SER A 211 -4.46 -7.75 3.18
C SER A 211 -3.60 -8.99 2.99
N LEU A 212 -4.19 -10.07 2.52
CA LEU A 212 -3.47 -11.30 2.18
C LEU A 212 -3.15 -11.35 0.69
N LEU A 213 -1.95 -11.79 0.36
CA LEU A 213 -1.58 -12.19 -1.00
C LEU A 213 -2.04 -13.64 -1.18
N ILE A 214 -3.12 -13.81 -1.94
CA ILE A 214 -3.76 -15.09 -2.23
C ILE A 214 -3.34 -15.56 -3.61
N THR A 215 -2.84 -16.80 -3.68
CA THR A 215 -2.52 -17.46 -4.94
C THR A 215 -3.70 -18.28 -5.45
N THR A 216 -3.71 -18.54 -6.75
CA THR A 216 -4.62 -19.48 -7.43
C THR A 216 -4.46 -20.87 -6.84
N GLU A 217 -3.22 -21.27 -6.53
CA GLU A 217 -2.89 -22.55 -5.89
C GLU A 217 -3.63 -22.72 -4.55
N PHE A 218 -3.62 -21.70 -3.69
CA PHE A 218 -4.35 -21.74 -2.42
C PHE A 218 -5.85 -21.88 -2.64
N VAL A 219 -6.42 -21.13 -3.59
CA VAL A 219 -7.86 -21.20 -3.91
C VAL A 219 -8.25 -22.60 -4.38
N GLU A 220 -7.43 -23.24 -5.23
CA GLU A 220 -7.66 -24.61 -5.66
C GLU A 220 -7.48 -25.61 -4.52
N ALA A 221 -6.52 -25.40 -3.61
CA ALA A 221 -6.37 -26.21 -2.41
C ALA A 221 -7.62 -26.15 -1.51
N VAL A 222 -8.23 -24.96 -1.36
CA VAL A 222 -9.49 -24.79 -0.60
C VAL A 222 -10.65 -25.55 -1.25
N LYS A 223 -10.84 -25.40 -2.57
CA LYS A 223 -11.92 -26.08 -3.29
C LYS A 223 -11.83 -27.60 -3.18
N ASN A 224 -10.62 -28.12 -3.35
CA ASN A 224 -10.32 -29.55 -3.40
C ASN A 224 -10.00 -30.17 -2.02
N ASP A 225 -10.21 -29.44 -0.94
CA ASP A 225 -9.97 -29.87 0.46
C ASP A 225 -8.55 -30.42 0.69
N GLN A 226 -7.56 -29.74 0.11
CA GLN A 226 -6.16 -30.14 0.18
C GLN A 226 -5.44 -29.53 1.40
N PRO A 227 -4.36 -30.16 1.86
CA PRO A 227 -3.44 -29.54 2.81
C PRO A 227 -2.76 -28.30 2.19
N TRP A 228 -2.44 -27.33 3.04
CA TRP A 228 -1.67 -26.14 2.71
C TRP A 228 -0.44 -26.06 3.61
N ALA A 229 0.73 -25.95 2.98
CA ALA A 229 2.01 -25.85 3.68
C ALA A 229 2.31 -24.39 4.02
N LEU A 230 2.56 -24.14 5.30
CA LEU A 230 3.09 -22.87 5.79
C LEU A 230 4.61 -22.98 5.84
N SER A 231 5.29 -22.19 5.02
CA SER A 231 6.69 -22.40 4.69
C SER A 231 7.46 -21.09 4.53
N PHE A 232 8.76 -21.12 4.79
CA PHE A 232 9.63 -19.96 4.62
C PHE A 232 10.92 -20.33 3.86
N PRO A 233 11.47 -19.45 2.99
CA PRO A 233 12.72 -19.70 2.27
C PRO A 233 13.88 -20.13 3.16
N VAL A 234 14.73 -21.03 2.67
CA VAL A 234 15.95 -21.46 3.37
C VAL A 234 17.22 -21.12 2.61
N THR A 235 18.26 -20.79 3.36
CA THR A 235 19.61 -20.57 2.87
C THR A 235 20.44 -21.86 2.90
N GLU A 236 21.53 -21.91 2.14
CA GLU A 236 22.48 -23.04 2.18
C GLU A 236 23.03 -23.31 3.59
N LYS A 237 23.26 -22.25 4.36
CA LYS A 237 23.77 -22.35 5.74
C LYS A 237 22.77 -23.05 6.65
N GLU A 238 21.48 -22.74 6.52
CA GLU A 238 20.42 -23.36 7.32
C GLU A 238 20.22 -24.82 6.93
N VAL A 239 20.28 -25.14 5.64
CA VAL A 239 20.22 -26.53 5.17
C VAL A 239 21.35 -27.36 5.76
N ALA A 240 22.58 -26.84 5.76
CA ALA A 240 23.73 -27.53 6.35
C ALA A 240 23.65 -27.64 7.87
N LEU A 241 23.20 -26.58 8.56
CA LEU A 241 23.12 -26.55 10.03
C LEU A 241 22.01 -27.48 10.57
N ASP A 242 20.85 -27.48 9.91
CA ASP A 242 19.67 -28.21 10.35
C ASP A 242 19.57 -29.60 9.70
N ASN A 243 20.52 -29.97 8.84
CA ASN A 243 20.54 -31.22 8.05
C ASN A 243 19.24 -31.45 7.26
N LEU A 244 18.78 -30.40 6.56
CA LEU A 244 17.53 -30.46 5.78
C LEU A 244 17.72 -31.30 4.51
N ASP A 245 16.80 -32.21 4.26
CA ASP A 245 16.74 -32.96 3.00
C ASP A 245 15.90 -32.18 1.98
N LEU A 246 16.57 -31.63 0.96
CA LEU A 246 15.93 -30.86 -0.12
C LEU A 246 15.01 -31.69 -1.02
N THR A 247 15.10 -33.03 -0.95
CA THR A 247 14.26 -33.95 -1.71
C THR A 247 13.05 -34.43 -0.92
N ASP A 248 13.02 -34.19 0.39
CA ASP A 248 11.91 -34.58 1.27
C ASP A 248 10.76 -33.56 1.18
N SER A 249 9.72 -33.94 0.43
CA SER A 249 8.49 -33.16 0.26
C SER A 249 7.71 -32.89 1.56
N THR A 250 8.05 -33.55 2.67
CA THR A 250 7.47 -33.27 3.99
C THR A 250 8.21 -32.15 4.73
N GLN A 251 9.45 -31.86 4.33
CA GLN A 251 10.28 -30.80 4.91
C GLN A 251 10.37 -29.57 4.00
N ILE A 252 10.38 -29.76 2.69
CA ILE A 252 10.62 -28.70 1.70
C ILE A 252 9.46 -28.63 0.70
N VAL A 253 9.04 -27.41 0.40
CA VAL A 253 8.18 -27.07 -0.73
C VAL A 253 8.90 -26.06 -1.62
N TRP A 254 8.80 -26.24 -2.93
CA TRP A 254 9.39 -25.33 -3.91
C TRP A 254 8.34 -24.29 -4.32
N ARG A 255 8.65 -23.00 -4.15
CA ARG A 255 7.70 -21.91 -4.39
C ARG A 255 8.26 -20.84 -5.30
N ASP A 256 7.39 -20.25 -6.11
CA ASP A 256 7.73 -19.09 -6.93
C ASP A 256 7.57 -17.80 -6.10
N LEU A 257 8.65 -17.41 -5.41
CA LEU A 257 8.70 -16.21 -4.59
C LEU A 257 9.66 -15.17 -5.21
N PRO A 258 9.41 -13.86 -5.01
CA PRO A 258 10.38 -12.82 -5.36
C PRO A 258 11.60 -12.85 -4.41
N GLY A 259 12.69 -12.16 -4.78
CA GLY A 259 13.88 -12.03 -3.93
C GLY A 259 14.70 -13.32 -3.82
N LYS A 260 15.33 -13.72 -4.92
CA LYS A 260 16.06 -15.00 -5.03
C LYS A 260 17.46 -14.99 -4.37
N ASP A 261 17.95 -13.82 -4.01
CA ASP A 261 19.32 -13.65 -3.52
C ASP A 261 19.53 -14.34 -2.17
N GLY A 262 20.49 -15.26 -2.11
CA GLY A 262 20.89 -15.96 -0.88
C GLY A 262 20.05 -17.18 -0.52
N TYR A 263 19.00 -17.51 -1.29
CA TYR A 263 18.21 -18.73 -1.12
C TYR A 263 18.58 -19.82 -2.13
N ILE A 264 18.20 -21.06 -1.81
CA ILE A 264 18.43 -22.20 -2.70
C ILE A 264 17.34 -22.23 -3.78
N ILE A 265 17.75 -22.41 -5.04
CA ILE A 265 16.89 -22.35 -6.22
C ILE A 265 17.05 -23.62 -7.04
N ASN A 266 15.95 -24.21 -7.50
CA ASN A 266 15.98 -25.37 -8.40
C ASN A 266 16.13 -24.97 -9.89
N SER A 267 16.15 -25.97 -10.79
CA SER A 267 16.25 -25.74 -12.24
C SER A 267 15.10 -24.93 -12.84
N ASP A 268 13.93 -24.95 -12.19
CA ASP A 268 12.73 -24.24 -12.63
C ASP A 268 12.67 -22.80 -12.07
N GLY A 269 13.69 -22.40 -11.32
CA GLY A 269 13.78 -21.07 -10.72
C GLY A 269 12.93 -20.89 -9.45
N LEU A 270 12.43 -21.98 -8.85
CA LEU A 270 11.67 -21.96 -7.60
C LEU A 270 12.59 -21.97 -6.39
N ILE A 271 12.18 -21.30 -5.31
CA ILE A 271 12.92 -21.22 -4.06
C ILE A 271 12.54 -22.37 -3.13
N ALA A 272 13.53 -23.03 -2.53
CA ALA A 272 13.31 -24.02 -1.48
C ALA A 272 12.78 -23.34 -0.23
N CYS A 273 11.60 -23.76 0.23
CA CYS A 273 10.98 -23.25 1.45
C CYS A 273 10.79 -24.38 2.45
N ARG A 274 11.30 -24.21 3.67
CA ARG A 274 11.08 -25.15 4.77
C ARG A 274 9.65 -25.05 5.26
N ILE A 275 8.98 -26.20 5.30
CA ILE A 275 7.65 -26.36 5.85
C ILE A 275 7.76 -26.32 7.38
N SER A 276 7.11 -25.32 7.98
CA SER A 276 6.98 -25.20 9.44
C SER A 276 5.78 -25.98 9.96
N LYS A 277 4.70 -25.99 9.17
CA LYS A 277 3.41 -26.58 9.54
C LYS A 277 2.58 -26.79 8.28
N THR A 278 1.81 -27.87 8.29
CA THR A 278 0.78 -28.11 7.27
C THR A 278 -0.60 -28.08 7.93
N MET A 279 -1.59 -27.48 7.28
CA MET A 279 -2.96 -27.45 7.77
C MET A 279 -3.97 -27.53 6.63
N PRO A 280 -5.22 -27.97 6.85
CA PRO A 280 -6.24 -27.98 5.80
C PRO A 280 -6.45 -26.56 5.23
N ALA A 281 -6.41 -26.41 3.91
CA ALA A 281 -6.61 -25.12 3.26
C ALA A 281 -7.97 -24.51 3.61
N ARG A 282 -9.02 -25.33 3.67
CA ARG A 282 -10.36 -24.91 4.13
C ARG A 282 -10.35 -24.35 5.54
N ARG A 283 -9.57 -24.93 6.45
CA ARG A 283 -9.46 -24.40 7.82
C ARG A 283 -8.81 -23.02 7.84
N LEU A 284 -7.80 -22.78 7.00
CA LEU A 284 -7.19 -21.46 6.88
C LEU A 284 -8.19 -20.46 6.27
N TRP A 285 -8.92 -20.86 5.23
CA TRP A 285 -10.00 -20.07 4.64
C TRP A 285 -11.08 -19.67 5.66
N ASP A 286 -11.54 -20.61 6.50
CA ASP A 286 -12.54 -20.33 7.54
C ASP A 286 -12.03 -19.29 8.55
N ILE A 287 -10.73 -19.31 8.87
CA ILE A 287 -10.11 -18.33 9.76
C ILE A 287 -10.13 -16.94 9.11
N ILE A 288 -9.83 -16.85 7.80
CA ILE A 288 -9.93 -15.60 7.04
C ILE A 288 -11.38 -15.10 7.07
N MET A 289 -12.34 -15.93 6.66
CA MET A 289 -13.76 -15.54 6.57
C MET A 289 -14.32 -15.10 7.92
N SER A 290 -14.01 -15.81 9.00
CA SER A 290 -14.45 -15.43 10.34
C SER A 290 -13.86 -14.08 10.74
N SER A 291 -12.57 -13.84 10.46
CA SER A 291 -11.94 -12.56 10.78
C SER A 291 -12.49 -11.40 9.95
N THR A 292 -12.69 -11.60 8.65
CA THR A 292 -13.27 -10.59 7.77
C THR A 292 -14.70 -10.27 8.17
N TYR A 293 -15.48 -11.25 8.63
CA TYR A 293 -16.83 -11.02 9.15
C TYR A 293 -16.81 -10.21 10.45
N ASP A 294 -15.96 -10.59 11.42
CA ASP A 294 -15.94 -9.98 12.75
C ASP A 294 -15.25 -8.58 12.77
N TYR A 295 -14.25 -8.36 11.91
CA TYR A 295 -13.35 -7.19 11.98
C TYR A 295 -13.17 -6.45 10.64
N ALA A 296 -13.89 -6.85 9.58
CA ALA A 296 -13.74 -6.32 8.21
C ALA A 296 -12.32 -6.51 7.60
N GLU A 297 -11.48 -7.35 8.21
CA GLU A 297 -10.09 -7.60 7.81
C GLU A 297 -9.64 -9.04 8.12
N PRO A 298 -8.67 -9.60 7.35
CA PRO A 298 -7.94 -8.96 6.26
C PRO A 298 -8.74 -8.91 4.95
N GLY A 299 -8.36 -7.97 4.07
CA GLY A 299 -8.70 -8.04 2.65
C GLY A 299 -7.88 -9.12 1.94
N PHE A 300 -8.11 -9.31 0.64
CA PHE A 300 -7.26 -10.20 -0.17
C PHE A 300 -6.94 -9.59 -1.53
N ILE A 301 -5.78 -9.99 -2.05
CA ILE A 301 -5.25 -9.63 -3.36
C ILE A 301 -4.91 -10.92 -4.07
N LEU A 302 -5.47 -11.14 -5.26
CA LEU A 302 -5.13 -12.29 -6.08
C LEU A 302 -3.80 -12.02 -6.80
N ILE A 303 -2.68 -12.30 -6.11
CA ILE A 303 -1.36 -11.81 -6.51
C ILE A 303 -0.90 -12.38 -7.86
N ASP A 304 -1.27 -13.62 -8.16
CA ASP A 304 -0.98 -14.23 -9.46
C ASP A 304 -1.65 -13.47 -10.60
N LYS A 305 -2.91 -13.04 -10.40
CA LYS A 305 -3.66 -12.28 -11.41
C LYS A 305 -3.13 -10.87 -11.56
N VAL A 306 -2.67 -10.25 -10.47
CA VAL A 306 -1.98 -8.96 -10.52
C VAL A 306 -0.73 -9.06 -11.40
N ASN A 307 0.08 -10.12 -11.23
CA ASN A 307 1.27 -10.33 -12.03
C ASN A 307 0.99 -10.74 -13.49
N GLU A 308 0.02 -11.62 -13.73
CA GLU A 308 -0.40 -12.04 -15.08
C GLU A 308 -0.88 -10.85 -15.92
N MET A 309 -1.55 -9.90 -15.29
CA MET A 309 -2.10 -8.71 -15.95
C MET A 309 -1.20 -7.47 -15.82
N ASN A 310 0.03 -7.63 -15.32
CA ASN A 310 0.94 -6.49 -15.13
C ASN A 310 1.54 -6.04 -16.47
N ASN A 311 1.23 -4.83 -16.93
CA ASN A 311 1.82 -4.25 -18.14
C ASN A 311 3.34 -4.00 -18.04
N ASN A 312 3.91 -4.01 -16.82
CA ASN A 312 5.33 -3.83 -16.56
C ASN A 312 6.06 -5.16 -16.28
N TRP A 313 5.47 -6.32 -16.61
CA TRP A 313 6.02 -7.65 -16.34
C TRP A 313 7.49 -7.87 -16.78
N PHE A 314 7.96 -7.09 -17.76
CA PHE A 314 9.31 -7.18 -18.29
C PHE A 314 10.39 -6.56 -17.39
N CYS A 315 10.01 -5.73 -16.42
CA CYS A 315 10.96 -5.07 -15.50
C CYS A 315 10.57 -5.14 -14.03
N GLU A 316 9.40 -5.69 -13.69
CA GLU A 316 8.99 -5.89 -12.30
C GLU A 316 8.12 -7.14 -12.12
N LYS A 317 8.13 -7.66 -10.89
CA LYS A 317 7.16 -8.62 -10.37
C LYS A 317 6.62 -8.03 -9.07
N ILE A 318 5.30 -7.96 -8.95
CA ILE A 318 4.58 -7.39 -7.82
C ILE A 318 4.46 -8.44 -6.72
#